data_AF-A0A351XCN9-F1
#
_entry.id   AF-A0A351XCN9-F1
#
_cell.length_a   1.000
_cell.length_b   1.000
_cell.length_c   1.000
_cell.angle_alpha   90.00
_cell.angle_beta   90.00
_cell.angle_gamma   90.00
#
_symmetry.space_group_name_H-M   'P 1'
#
loop_
_entity.id
_entity.type
_entity.pdbx_description
1 polymer ?
#
loop_
_entity_poly.entity_id
_entity_poly.type
_entity_poly.pdbx_seq_one_letter_code
_entity_poly.pdbx_strand_id
1 'polypeptide(L)'
;MAVEARLMGLARRAGVPGPEVHMALRPEDGLGEGFVMEWVEGESIGSRINRSDELVAARAGLARECGRALARIHAIDLDSTGLNDALHEVDPAEEVRQTWERYKGFHSPQPMIDFTARWLLDHLPPEGEPALVHGDFRNGNLLVAPTGMAAVLDWEIAHIGDPMRDLGWLCTASWRFGHPEKPVGGFGSYEDLFAGYEAESGRAVDPAHVRFWEVFGSFWWSVGCLGMADQYRSGPDRSVERAAIGRRSSECQVDCVNLVIPGPAAGVVRAGGDDGPDLPRVDELVGSVREFLRSEVVPAMDGRAGFLARVAANSLDIVGREMEHGAEARRLEANRLRNLLGVDLPLGELRLLLAEGLRDGTIAVDADGLVEHLRQTVVNQVLIDQPTYPGCIAALGFDADS
;
A
#
# COMPACT_ATOMS: atom_id res chain seq x y z
N MET A 1 23.21 5.44 0.92
CA MET A 1 23.82 5.21 2.26
C MET A 1 24.35 6.48 2.95
N ALA A 2 25.25 7.27 2.35
CA ALA A 2 25.82 8.45 3.05
C ALA A 2 24.78 9.57 3.34
N VAL A 3 23.84 9.78 2.41
CA VAL A 3 22.72 10.72 2.59
C VAL A 3 21.79 10.24 3.70
N GLU A 4 21.41 8.97 3.70
CA GLU A 4 20.59 8.35 4.75
C GLU A 4 21.19 8.52 6.15
N ALA A 5 22.47 8.20 6.33
CA ALA A 5 23.17 8.40 7.61
C ALA A 5 23.12 9.87 8.08
N ARG A 6 23.23 10.83 7.14
CA ARG A 6 23.11 12.26 7.43
C ARG A 6 21.69 12.63 7.84
N LEU A 7 20.67 12.09 7.18
CA LEU A 7 19.25 12.33 7.48
C LEU A 7 18.88 11.82 8.87
N MET A 8 19.28 10.59 9.22
CA MET A 8 19.10 10.04 10.57
C MET A 8 19.72 10.97 11.64
N GLY A 9 20.94 11.46 11.40
CA GLY A 9 21.60 12.39 12.30
C GLY A 9 20.91 13.75 12.42
N LEU A 10 20.34 14.28 11.33
CA LEU A 10 19.55 15.51 11.33
C LEU A 10 18.23 15.36 12.08
N ALA A 11 17.49 14.28 11.81
CA ALA A 11 16.24 13.96 12.50
C ALA A 11 16.45 13.81 14.01
N ARG A 12 17.51 13.11 14.43
CA ARG A 12 17.84 12.98 15.86
C ARG A 12 18.15 14.33 16.51
N ARG A 13 18.89 15.22 15.83
CA ARG A 13 19.13 16.59 16.32
C ARG A 13 17.86 17.43 16.41
N ALA A 14 16.89 17.18 15.53
CA ALA A 14 15.56 17.79 15.59
C ALA A 14 14.64 17.17 16.66
N GLY A 15 15.13 16.19 17.44
CA GLY A 15 14.37 15.55 18.51
C GLY A 15 13.46 14.40 18.06
N VAL A 16 13.69 13.85 16.87
CA VAL A 16 13.03 12.62 16.41
C VAL A 16 13.77 11.41 17.02
N PRO A 17 13.08 10.45 17.66
CA PRO A 17 13.71 9.23 18.13
C PRO A 17 14.38 8.48 16.98
N GLY A 18 15.61 8.03 17.17
CA GLY A 18 16.38 7.34 16.14
C GLY A 18 17.76 6.93 16.63
N PRO A 19 18.41 5.97 15.95
CA PRO A 19 19.72 5.48 16.34
C PRO A 19 20.79 6.56 16.15
N GLU A 20 21.78 6.58 17.03
CA GLU A 20 23.01 7.35 16.79
C GLU A 20 23.83 6.72 15.66
N VAL A 21 24.13 7.49 14.61
CA VAL A 21 25.06 7.06 13.55
C VAL A 21 26.50 7.30 14.01
N HIS A 22 27.23 6.22 14.31
CA HIS A 22 28.60 6.28 14.81
C HIS A 22 29.65 6.47 13.71
N MET A 23 29.39 5.91 12.52
CA MET A 23 30.34 5.93 11.40
C MET A 23 29.61 5.80 10.08
N ALA A 24 29.96 6.61 9.09
CA ALA A 24 29.61 6.38 7.69
C ALA A 24 30.87 5.93 6.95
N LEU A 25 30.76 4.84 6.19
CA LEU A 25 31.88 4.30 5.40
C LEU A 25 32.25 5.30 4.30
N ARG A 26 33.56 5.44 4.08
CA ARG A 26 34.16 6.27 3.04
C ARG A 26 34.82 5.39 1.99
N PRO A 27 35.03 5.90 0.76
CA PRO A 27 35.72 5.13 -0.28
C PRO A 27 37.08 4.58 0.17
N GLU A 28 37.79 5.28 1.05
CA GLU A 28 39.10 4.88 1.56
C GLU A 28 39.05 3.67 2.52
N ASP A 29 37.88 3.36 3.10
CA ASP A 29 37.73 2.21 4.00
C ASP A 29 37.75 0.87 3.25
N GLY A 30 37.52 0.87 1.93
CA GLY A 30 37.60 -0.34 1.09
C GLY A 30 36.51 -1.39 1.35
N LEU A 31 35.41 -1.00 2.01
CA LEU A 31 34.32 -1.89 2.44
C LEU A 31 33.00 -1.69 1.65
N GLY A 32 33.01 -0.82 0.64
CA GLY A 32 31.81 -0.44 -0.11
C GLY A 32 31.01 0.67 0.57
N GLU A 33 29.71 0.73 0.28
CA GLU A 33 28.80 1.71 0.88
C GLU A 33 28.12 1.16 2.13
N GLY A 34 28.02 1.98 3.17
CA GLY A 34 27.32 1.61 4.40
C GLY A 34 27.60 2.57 5.54
N PHE A 35 26.98 2.32 6.69
CA PHE A 35 27.22 3.04 7.94
C PHE A 35 26.96 2.12 9.13
N VAL A 36 27.51 2.49 10.29
CA VAL A 36 27.35 1.81 11.57
C VAL A 36 26.55 2.73 12.49
N MET A 37 25.52 2.18 13.12
CA MET A 37 24.64 2.91 14.01
C MET A 37 24.35 2.13 15.29
N GLU A 38 23.84 2.84 16.29
CA GLU A 38 23.32 2.30 17.54
C GLU A 38 22.26 1.21 17.30
N TRP A 39 22.33 0.13 18.08
CA TRP A 39 21.25 -0.85 18.14
C TRP A 39 20.15 -0.36 19.09
N VAL A 40 18.96 -0.11 18.55
CA VAL A 40 17.79 0.34 19.31
C VAL A 40 16.83 -0.84 19.49
N GLU A 41 16.49 -1.15 20.75
CA GLU A 41 15.52 -2.20 21.08
C GLU A 41 14.08 -1.73 20.79
N GLY A 42 13.28 -2.59 20.15
CA GLY A 42 11.88 -2.33 19.84
C GLY A 42 11.30 -3.34 18.85
N GLU A 43 9.98 -3.31 18.68
CA GLU A 43 9.28 -4.11 17.67
C GLU A 43 9.06 -3.28 16.40
N SER A 44 9.40 -3.84 15.24
CA SER A 44 9.21 -3.22 13.91
C SER A 44 8.15 -3.93 13.06
N ILE A 45 7.67 -5.11 13.47
CA ILE A 45 6.68 -5.85 12.69
C ILE A 45 5.30 -5.23 12.97
N GLY A 46 4.74 -4.51 12.00
CA GLY A 46 3.46 -3.81 12.12
C GLY A 46 2.30 -4.64 12.69
N SER A 47 2.19 -5.93 12.32
CA SER A 47 1.17 -6.82 12.89
C SER A 47 1.38 -7.15 14.37
N ARG A 48 2.63 -7.21 14.83
CA ARG A 48 2.97 -7.38 16.25
C ARG A 48 2.81 -6.08 17.03
N ILE A 49 3.21 -4.95 16.44
CA ILE A 49 2.94 -3.62 17.00
C ILE A 49 1.47 -3.48 17.35
N ASN A 50 0.57 -3.93 16.46
CA ASN A 50 -0.88 -3.82 16.65
C ASN A 50 -1.49 -4.84 17.63
N ARG A 51 -0.86 -6.01 17.85
CA ARG A 51 -1.45 -7.13 18.61
C ARG A 51 -0.77 -7.43 19.94
N SER A 52 0.46 -6.98 20.16
CA SER A 52 1.23 -7.33 21.36
C SER A 52 0.63 -6.69 22.63
N ASP A 53 0.42 -7.49 23.68
CA ASP A 53 -0.05 -6.97 24.97
C ASP A 53 0.97 -6.04 25.64
N GLU A 54 2.26 -6.27 25.40
CA GLU A 54 3.36 -5.45 25.95
C GLU A 54 3.37 -4.01 25.42
N LEU A 55 2.76 -3.78 24.25
CA LEU A 55 2.75 -2.49 23.57
C LEU A 55 1.40 -1.75 23.72
N VAL A 56 0.48 -2.25 24.55
CA VAL A 56 -0.83 -1.58 24.78
C VAL A 56 -0.65 -0.13 25.22
N ALA A 57 0.27 0.12 26.16
CA ALA A 57 0.55 1.47 26.67
C ALA A 57 1.13 2.37 25.58
N ALA A 58 2.10 1.86 24.81
CA ALA A 58 2.70 2.60 23.69
C ALA A 58 1.67 2.96 22.62
N ARG A 59 0.83 2.00 22.20
CA ARG A 59 -0.19 2.21 21.16
C ARG A 59 -1.15 3.35 21.49
N ALA A 60 -1.53 3.53 22.76
CA ALA A 60 -2.47 4.57 23.19
C ALA A 60 -1.99 6.00 22.88
N GLY A 61 -0.67 6.24 22.80
CA GLY A 61 -0.08 7.55 22.47
C GLY A 61 0.60 7.61 21.10
N LEU A 62 0.75 6.47 20.42
CA LEU A 62 1.66 6.32 19.29
C LEU A 62 1.29 7.19 18.09
N ALA A 63 0.00 7.34 17.75
CA ALA A 63 -0.43 8.21 16.66
C ALA A 63 -0.03 9.67 16.89
N ARG A 64 -0.19 10.15 18.14
CA ARG A 64 0.22 11.50 18.54
C ARG A 64 1.73 11.68 18.54
N GLU A 65 2.48 10.66 18.93
CA GLU A 65 3.94 10.63 18.82
C GLU A 65 4.42 10.68 17.38
N CYS A 66 3.78 9.94 16.48
CA CYS A 66 4.03 9.99 15.04
C CYS A 66 3.82 11.42 14.50
N GLY A 67 2.71 12.07 14.87
CA GLY A 67 2.44 13.46 14.47
C GLY A 67 3.53 14.43 14.91
N ARG A 68 3.98 14.33 16.17
CA ARG A 68 5.09 15.15 16.68
C ARG A 68 6.41 14.88 15.96
N ALA A 69 6.74 13.62 15.70
CA ALA A 69 7.96 13.27 14.98
C ALA A 69 7.94 13.82 13.55
N LEU A 70 6.85 13.63 12.81
CA LEU A 70 6.68 14.18 11.47
C LEU A 70 6.80 15.71 11.46
N ALA A 71 6.16 16.40 12.40
CA ALA A 71 6.32 17.85 12.53
C ALA A 71 7.79 18.28 12.76
N ARG A 72 8.56 17.53 13.55
CA ARG A 72 10.00 17.78 13.75
C ARG A 72 10.83 17.52 12.50
N ILE A 73 10.52 16.46 11.76
CA ILE A 73 11.18 16.15 10.48
C ILE A 73 10.92 17.29 9.49
N HIS A 74 9.66 17.70 9.36
CA HIS A 74 9.25 18.72 8.39
C HIS A 74 9.71 20.13 8.76
N ALA A 75 10.13 20.35 10.02
CA ALA A 75 10.71 21.61 10.49
C ALA A 75 12.24 21.69 10.31
N ILE A 76 12.88 20.65 9.77
CA ILE A 76 14.33 20.68 9.48
C ILE A 76 14.60 21.70 8.37
N ASP A 77 15.35 22.73 8.70
CA ASP A 77 15.72 23.82 7.79
C ASP A 77 16.59 23.29 6.63
N LEU A 78 16.06 23.32 5.41
CA LEU A 78 16.68 22.69 4.24
C LEU A 78 17.97 23.40 3.78
N ASP A 79 18.05 24.72 3.93
CA ASP A 79 19.17 25.53 3.48
C ASP A 79 20.39 25.41 4.41
N SER A 80 20.21 25.70 5.69
CA SER A 80 21.27 25.66 6.70
C SER A 80 21.82 24.26 6.91
N THR A 81 21.00 23.24 6.64
CA THR A 81 21.43 21.85 6.69
C THR A 81 22.03 21.38 5.37
N GLY A 82 21.90 22.13 4.27
CA GLY A 82 22.39 21.80 2.93
C GLY A 82 21.67 20.62 2.27
N LEU A 83 20.38 20.43 2.58
CA LEU A 83 19.55 19.38 1.99
C LEU A 83 19.04 19.75 0.59
N ASN A 84 18.85 21.03 0.30
CA ASN A 84 18.48 21.52 -1.04
C ASN A 84 19.49 21.12 -2.13
N ASP A 85 20.77 20.96 -1.76
CA ASP A 85 21.82 20.51 -2.67
C ASP A 85 21.93 18.97 -2.79
N ALA A 86 21.36 18.24 -1.82
CA ALA A 86 21.58 16.81 -1.65
C ALA A 86 20.38 15.93 -1.99
N LEU A 87 19.18 16.50 -1.95
CA LEU A 87 17.93 15.83 -2.26
C LEU A 87 17.25 16.50 -3.44
N HIS A 88 16.45 15.72 -4.16
CA HIS A 88 15.61 16.23 -5.23
C HIS A 88 14.30 16.73 -4.62
N GLU A 89 13.80 17.84 -5.17
CA GLU A 89 12.46 18.34 -4.89
C GLU A 89 11.46 17.64 -5.82
N VAL A 90 10.36 17.14 -5.25
CA VAL A 90 9.30 16.43 -5.96
C VAL A 90 7.99 17.16 -5.76
N ASP A 91 7.45 17.69 -6.86
CA ASP A 91 6.12 18.26 -6.90
C ASP A 91 5.03 17.15 -6.86
N PRO A 92 3.88 17.36 -6.18
CA PRO A 92 2.84 16.34 -6.09
C PRO A 92 2.32 15.84 -7.44
N ALA A 93 2.20 16.72 -8.43
CA ALA A 93 1.75 16.32 -9.77
C ALA A 93 2.81 15.49 -10.49
N GLU A 94 4.09 15.82 -10.29
CA GLU A 94 5.20 15.03 -10.81
C GLU A 94 5.25 13.64 -10.18
N GLU A 95 5.03 13.51 -8.87
CA GLU A 95 5.01 12.21 -8.18
C GLU A 95 3.90 11.28 -8.72
N VAL A 96 2.72 11.85 -8.97
CA VAL A 96 1.60 11.14 -9.62
C VAL A 96 1.99 10.70 -11.03
N ARG A 97 2.57 11.60 -11.85
CA ARG A 97 2.98 11.28 -13.22
C ARG A 97 4.05 10.20 -13.25
N GLN A 98 5.10 10.30 -12.45
CA GLN A 98 6.17 9.29 -12.40
C GLN A 98 5.65 7.91 -12.01
N THR A 99 4.77 7.86 -11.00
CA THR A 99 4.13 6.62 -10.58
C THR A 99 3.24 6.05 -11.69
N TRP A 100 2.49 6.91 -12.39
CA TRP A 100 1.64 6.51 -13.51
C TRP A 100 2.45 6.01 -14.72
N GLU A 101 3.56 6.67 -15.07
CA GLU A 101 4.49 6.23 -16.11
C GLU A 101 5.09 4.87 -15.79
N ARG A 102 5.53 4.66 -14.54
CA ARG A 102 6.05 3.37 -14.08
C ARG A 102 5.03 2.25 -14.27
N TYR A 103 3.76 2.50 -13.92
CA TYR A 103 2.68 1.55 -14.14
C TYR A 103 2.48 1.22 -15.62
N LYS A 104 2.49 2.23 -16.50
CA LYS A 104 2.33 2.01 -17.95
C LYS A 104 3.41 1.09 -18.52
N GLY A 105 4.63 1.17 -17.98
CA GLY A 105 5.75 0.28 -18.34
C GLY A 105 5.51 -1.21 -18.05
N PHE A 106 4.56 -1.57 -17.18
CA PHE A 106 4.24 -2.97 -16.88
C PHE A 106 3.33 -3.63 -17.92
N HIS A 107 2.76 -2.86 -18.86
CA HIS A 107 1.86 -3.36 -19.91
C HIS A 107 0.71 -4.25 -19.38
N SER A 108 0.22 -3.94 -18.17
CA SER A 108 -0.92 -4.61 -17.55
C SER A 108 -2.07 -3.60 -17.45
N PRO A 109 -3.11 -3.68 -18.31
CA PRO A 109 -4.19 -2.71 -18.27
C PRO A 109 -5.02 -2.87 -17.00
N GLN A 110 -4.90 -1.90 -16.10
CA GLN A 110 -5.63 -1.74 -14.84
C GLN A 110 -6.38 -0.40 -14.85
N PRO A 111 -7.59 -0.35 -15.44
CA PRO A 111 -8.34 0.90 -15.58
C PRO A 111 -8.55 1.71 -14.30
N MET A 112 -8.63 1.06 -13.13
CA MET A 112 -8.76 1.76 -11.85
C MET A 112 -7.49 2.56 -11.49
N ILE A 113 -6.30 2.08 -11.87
CA ILE A 113 -5.05 2.82 -11.66
C ILE A 113 -5.03 4.06 -12.55
N ASP A 114 -5.41 3.93 -13.82
CA ASP A 114 -5.54 5.06 -14.75
C ASP A 114 -6.57 6.10 -14.27
N PHE A 115 -7.74 5.64 -13.80
CA PHE A 115 -8.75 6.49 -13.18
C PHE A 115 -8.22 7.23 -11.93
N THR A 116 -7.52 6.52 -11.05
CA THR A 116 -6.98 7.12 -9.81
C THR A 116 -5.91 8.17 -10.12
N ALA A 117 -5.04 7.92 -11.10
CA ALA A 117 -4.05 8.90 -11.54
C ALA A 117 -4.71 10.18 -12.06
N ARG A 118 -5.77 10.04 -12.88
CA ARG A 118 -6.58 11.17 -13.34
C ARG A 118 -7.22 11.93 -12.18
N TRP A 119 -7.86 11.21 -11.25
CA TRP A 119 -8.46 11.81 -10.06
C TRP A 119 -7.43 12.60 -9.26
N LEU A 120 -6.24 12.04 -9.01
CA LEU A 120 -5.16 12.72 -8.28
C LEU A 120 -4.70 14.00 -9.01
N LEU A 121 -4.50 13.95 -10.33
CA LEU A 121 -4.11 15.13 -11.11
C LEU A 121 -5.19 16.22 -11.13
N ASP A 122 -6.47 15.85 -11.05
CA ASP A 122 -7.60 16.78 -11.02
C ASP A 122 -7.87 17.34 -9.59
N HIS A 123 -7.23 16.78 -8.55
CA HIS A 123 -7.44 17.13 -7.13
C HIS A 123 -6.13 17.47 -6.40
N LEU A 124 -5.12 17.97 -7.12
CA LEU A 124 -3.84 18.36 -6.53
C LEU A 124 -4.02 19.32 -5.35
N PRO A 125 -3.23 19.17 -4.27
CA PRO A 125 -3.27 20.09 -3.17
C PRO A 125 -2.83 21.50 -3.60
N PRO A 126 -3.19 22.54 -2.84
CA PRO A 126 -2.66 23.89 -3.08
C PRO A 126 -1.14 23.90 -2.92
N GLU A 127 -0.47 24.82 -3.63
CA GLU A 127 0.97 25.04 -3.46
C GLU A 127 1.30 25.35 -1.98
N GLY A 128 2.28 24.64 -1.45
CA GLY A 128 2.75 24.74 -0.08
C GLY A 128 4.26 24.87 -0.01
N GLU A 129 4.77 25.21 1.17
CA GLU A 129 6.22 25.23 1.43
C GLU A 129 6.75 23.79 1.51
N PRO A 130 7.70 23.38 0.65
CA PRO A 130 8.24 22.03 0.68
C PRO A 130 9.08 21.81 1.94
N ALA A 131 9.11 20.56 2.39
CA ALA A 131 9.83 20.14 3.58
C ALA A 131 10.62 18.86 3.29
N LEU A 132 11.49 18.46 4.22
CA LEU A 132 12.05 17.12 4.19
C LEU A 132 10.92 16.12 4.44
N VAL A 133 10.70 15.22 3.49
CA VAL A 133 9.72 14.13 3.56
C VAL A 133 10.49 12.83 3.75
N HIS A 134 10.09 12.03 4.73
CA HIS A 134 10.66 10.70 4.96
C HIS A 134 10.33 9.74 3.81
N GLY A 135 9.12 9.81 3.29
CA GLY A 135 8.66 9.11 2.08
C GLY A 135 8.10 7.71 2.37
N ASP A 136 8.71 6.98 3.32
CA ASP A 136 8.21 5.69 3.83
C ASP A 136 7.89 5.70 5.33
N PHE A 137 7.32 6.80 5.86
CA PHE A 137 6.91 6.87 7.27
C PHE A 137 5.68 5.99 7.55
N ARG A 138 5.91 4.72 7.91
CA ARG A 138 4.88 3.73 8.25
C ARG A 138 5.35 2.85 9.39
N ASN A 139 4.43 2.14 10.03
CA ASN A 139 4.72 1.33 11.20
C ASN A 139 5.82 0.26 11.02
N GLY A 140 6.03 -0.26 9.81
CA GLY A 140 7.15 -1.19 9.56
C GLY A 140 8.54 -0.55 9.55
N ASN A 141 8.60 0.79 9.57
CA ASN A 141 9.83 1.59 9.66
C ASN A 141 9.88 2.37 10.99
N LEU A 142 9.00 2.03 11.94
CA LEU A 142 9.06 2.51 13.30
C LEU A 142 9.56 1.37 14.20
N LEU A 143 10.42 1.68 15.16
CA LEU A 143 10.65 0.82 16.31
C LEU A 143 9.77 1.28 17.46
N VAL A 144 8.97 0.37 18.00
CA VAL A 144 8.08 0.66 19.13
C VAL A 144 8.52 -0.15 20.35
N ALA A 145 8.82 0.56 21.43
CA ALA A 145 9.09 0.00 22.75
C ALA A 145 7.83 0.11 23.64
N PRO A 146 7.76 -0.58 24.79
CA PRO A 146 6.61 -0.47 25.70
C PRO A 146 6.28 0.96 26.16
N THR A 147 7.26 1.87 26.10
CA THR A 147 7.12 3.27 26.50
C THR A 147 6.75 4.23 25.36
N GLY A 148 6.67 3.76 24.11
CA GLY A 148 6.38 4.61 22.94
C GLY A 148 7.32 4.35 21.77
N MET A 149 7.35 5.28 20.82
CA MET A 149 8.23 5.23 19.65
C MET A 149 9.70 5.37 20.05
N ALA A 150 10.50 4.36 19.72
CA ALA A 150 11.92 4.29 20.01
C ALA A 150 12.80 4.78 18.85
N ALA A 151 12.39 4.55 17.60
CA ALA A 151 13.12 5.04 16.42
C ALA A 151 12.24 5.19 15.18
N VAL A 152 12.64 6.12 14.31
CA VAL A 152 12.25 6.20 12.90
C VAL A 152 13.43 5.70 12.05
N LEU A 153 13.19 4.71 11.21
CA LEU A 153 14.19 4.00 10.41
C LEU A 153 13.95 4.20 8.91
N ASP A 154 14.92 3.77 8.10
CA ASP A 154 14.79 3.62 6.65
C ASP A 154 14.48 4.93 5.90
N TRP A 155 15.54 5.73 5.72
CA TRP A 155 15.46 7.04 5.07
C TRP A 155 15.88 6.98 3.59
N GLU A 156 15.85 5.81 2.96
CA GLU A 156 16.43 5.59 1.63
C GLU A 156 15.70 6.34 0.50
N ILE A 157 14.40 6.60 0.67
CA ILE A 157 13.55 7.32 -0.29
C ILE A 157 13.16 8.74 0.13
N ALA A 158 13.84 9.28 1.14
CA ALA A 158 13.61 10.63 1.60
C ALA A 158 13.93 11.66 0.51
N HIS A 159 13.11 12.70 0.42
CA HIS A 159 13.20 13.74 -0.61
C HIS A 159 12.64 15.05 -0.08
N ILE A 160 12.74 16.12 -0.87
CA ILE A 160 12.09 17.40 -0.56
C ILE A 160 10.73 17.39 -1.24
N GLY A 161 9.65 17.68 -0.52
CA GLY A 161 8.31 17.61 -1.08
C GLY A 161 7.24 18.07 -0.11
N ASP A 162 6.00 17.66 -0.37
CA ASP A 162 4.86 18.02 0.45
C ASP A 162 4.86 17.26 1.79
N PRO A 163 4.89 17.95 2.94
CA PRO A 163 4.89 17.30 4.26
C PRO A 163 3.65 16.43 4.51
N MET A 164 2.52 16.70 3.87
CA MET A 164 1.30 15.91 4.07
C MET A 164 1.41 14.51 3.44
N ARG A 165 2.39 14.28 2.56
CA ARG A 165 2.73 12.95 2.03
C ARG A 165 2.90 11.98 3.20
N ASP A 166 3.78 12.27 4.16
CA ASP A 166 4.10 11.31 5.22
C ASP A 166 2.90 11.00 6.13
N LEU A 167 2.05 11.99 6.40
CA LEU A 167 0.83 11.80 7.18
C LEU A 167 -0.16 10.90 6.42
N GLY A 168 -0.39 11.17 5.13
CA GLY A 168 -1.27 10.36 4.30
C GLY A 168 -0.74 8.94 4.11
N TRP A 169 0.60 8.79 4.03
CA TRP A 169 1.23 7.49 3.93
C TRP A 169 0.92 6.62 5.13
N LEU A 170 1.15 7.13 6.34
CA LEU A 170 0.88 6.41 7.58
C LEU A 170 -0.61 6.00 7.71
N CYS A 171 -1.51 6.77 7.09
CA CYS A 171 -2.95 6.51 7.08
C CYS A 171 -3.41 5.48 6.03
N THR A 172 -2.53 5.07 5.10
CA THR A 172 -2.87 4.13 4.03
C THR A 172 -3.31 2.77 4.61
N ALA A 173 -4.41 2.21 4.09
CA ALA A 173 -5.06 1.02 4.65
C ALA A 173 -4.15 -0.22 4.74
N SER A 174 -3.18 -0.35 3.82
CA SER A 174 -2.15 -1.39 3.85
C SER A 174 -1.35 -1.45 5.16
N TRP A 175 -1.28 -0.34 5.89
CA TRP A 175 -0.55 -0.23 7.16
C TRP A 175 -1.42 -0.39 8.40
N ARG A 176 -2.71 -0.75 8.24
CA ARG A 176 -3.65 -0.92 9.37
C ARG A 176 -3.69 -2.33 9.96
N PHE A 177 -3.08 -3.32 9.31
CA PHE A 177 -2.93 -4.70 9.80
C PHE A 177 -4.23 -5.37 10.31
N GLY A 178 -5.36 -5.06 9.69
CA GLY A 178 -6.67 -5.61 10.03
C GLY A 178 -7.48 -4.78 11.02
N HIS A 179 -7.05 -3.54 11.34
CA HIS A 179 -7.76 -2.59 12.19
C HIS A 179 -8.26 -1.38 11.39
N PRO A 180 -9.26 -1.54 10.50
CA PRO A 180 -9.75 -0.45 9.65
C PRO A 180 -10.29 0.75 10.44
N GLU A 181 -10.78 0.53 11.65
CA GLU A 181 -11.29 1.54 12.59
C GLU A 181 -10.19 2.44 13.18
N LYS A 182 -8.93 2.06 13.00
CA LYS A 182 -7.75 2.81 13.46
C LYS A 182 -6.93 3.26 12.24
N PRO A 183 -7.27 4.42 11.66
CA PRO A 183 -6.72 4.83 10.38
C PRO A 183 -5.20 5.01 10.37
N VAL A 184 -4.62 5.37 11.52
CA VAL A 184 -3.18 5.65 11.65
C VAL A 184 -2.44 4.37 12.04
N GLY A 185 -1.81 3.72 11.06
CA GLY A 185 -0.97 2.53 11.27
C GLY A 185 -1.65 1.32 11.94
N GLY A 186 -2.98 1.34 12.07
CA GLY A 186 -3.78 0.34 12.80
C GLY A 186 -3.84 0.57 14.31
N PHE A 187 -3.21 1.63 14.84
CA PHE A 187 -3.07 1.85 16.27
C PHE A 187 -3.69 3.15 16.81
N GLY A 188 -4.07 4.11 15.97
CA GLY A 188 -4.68 5.36 16.43
C GLY A 188 -5.57 6.07 15.40
N SER A 189 -6.08 7.23 15.80
CA SER A 189 -7.03 8.03 15.02
C SER A 189 -6.36 9.19 14.28
N TYR A 190 -7.04 9.73 13.26
CA TYR A 190 -6.58 10.94 12.55
C TYR A 190 -6.45 12.11 13.51
N GLU A 191 -7.39 12.26 14.45
CA GLU A 191 -7.41 13.35 15.43
C GLU A 191 -6.16 13.34 16.31
N ASP A 192 -5.71 12.15 16.76
CA ASP A 192 -4.50 12.05 17.57
C ASP A 192 -3.24 12.37 16.75
N LEU A 193 -3.17 11.89 15.50
CA LEU A 193 -2.06 12.21 14.60
C LEU A 193 -1.97 13.71 14.33
N PHE A 194 -3.08 14.33 13.96
CA PHE A 194 -3.14 15.76 13.66
C PHE A 194 -2.85 16.58 14.91
N ALA A 195 -3.47 16.25 16.05
CA ALA A 195 -3.20 16.95 17.31
C ALA A 195 -1.73 16.84 17.76
N GLY A 196 -1.04 15.75 17.40
CA GLY A 196 0.41 15.63 17.61
C GLY A 196 1.20 16.57 16.70
N TYR A 197 0.86 16.59 15.41
CA TYR A 197 1.50 17.41 14.40
C TYR A 197 1.30 18.91 14.64
N GLU A 198 0.07 19.34 14.89
CA GLU A 198 -0.30 20.75 15.09
C GLU A 198 0.32 21.32 16.37
N ALA A 199 0.36 20.53 17.45
CA ALA A 199 0.94 20.98 18.72
C ALA A 199 2.45 21.25 18.63
N GLU A 200 3.17 20.51 17.77
CA GLU A 200 4.61 20.64 17.60
C GLU A 200 4.97 21.66 16.51
N SER A 201 4.25 21.66 15.39
CA SER A 201 4.51 22.56 14.25
C SER A 201 3.89 23.96 14.41
N GLY A 202 2.85 24.09 15.23
CA GLY A 202 2.02 25.30 15.31
C GLY A 202 1.17 25.56 14.06
N ARG A 203 1.15 24.63 13.09
CA ARG A 203 0.39 24.73 11.84
C ARG A 203 -0.81 23.78 11.90
N ALA A 204 -2.00 24.28 11.56
CA ALA A 204 -3.19 23.44 11.44
C ALA A 204 -3.07 22.47 10.26
N VAL A 205 -3.53 21.24 10.43
CA VAL A 205 -3.56 20.22 9.38
C VAL A 205 -4.90 20.30 8.65
N ASP A 206 -4.86 20.35 7.32
CA ASP A 206 -6.07 20.17 6.50
C ASP A 206 -6.32 18.67 6.27
N PRO A 207 -7.41 18.09 6.81
CA PRO A 207 -7.73 16.68 6.62
C PRO A 207 -7.93 16.29 5.15
N ALA A 208 -8.41 17.20 4.31
CA ALA A 208 -8.60 16.93 2.88
C ALA A 208 -7.27 16.76 2.15
N HIS A 209 -6.26 17.55 2.55
CA HIS A 209 -4.89 17.47 2.03
C HIS A 209 -4.22 16.15 2.43
N VAL A 210 -4.39 15.71 3.69
CA VAL A 210 -3.91 14.38 4.12
C VAL A 210 -4.64 13.27 3.37
N ARG A 211 -5.96 13.41 3.14
CA ARG A 211 -6.74 12.42 2.38
C ARG A 211 -6.27 12.29 0.92
N PHE A 212 -5.87 13.39 0.28
CA PHE A 212 -5.23 13.32 -1.05
C PHE A 212 -4.02 12.38 -1.02
N TRP A 213 -3.15 12.54 -0.03
CA TRP A 213 -1.95 11.71 0.13
C TRP A 213 -2.23 10.28 0.58
N GLU A 214 -3.34 10.03 1.26
CA GLU A 214 -3.83 8.67 1.54
C GLU A 214 -4.27 7.96 0.25
N VAL A 215 -5.00 8.65 -0.63
CA VAL A 215 -5.35 8.13 -1.97
C VAL A 215 -4.09 7.86 -2.78
N PHE A 216 -3.15 8.82 -2.80
CA PHE A 216 -1.87 8.64 -3.45
C PHE A 216 -1.11 7.43 -2.88
N GLY A 217 -1.13 7.22 -1.56
CA GLY A 217 -0.51 6.06 -0.92
C GLY A 217 -1.06 4.73 -1.46
N SER A 218 -2.38 4.57 -1.51
CA SER A 218 -3.01 3.37 -2.10
C SER A 218 -2.69 3.22 -3.59
N PHE A 219 -2.69 4.32 -4.35
CA PHE A 219 -2.29 4.33 -5.76
C PHE A 219 -0.84 3.88 -5.96
N TRP A 220 0.09 4.50 -5.23
CA TRP A 220 1.52 4.21 -5.29
C TRP A 220 1.82 2.78 -4.89
N TRP A 221 1.20 2.28 -3.82
CA TRP A 221 1.40 0.90 -3.38
C TRP A 221 0.77 -0.13 -4.33
N SER A 222 -0.34 0.21 -5.00
CA SER A 222 -0.90 -0.62 -6.08
C SER A 222 0.11 -0.83 -7.21
N VAL A 223 0.77 0.25 -7.65
CA VAL A 223 1.83 0.19 -8.67
C VAL A 223 3.06 -0.55 -8.14
N GLY A 224 3.43 -0.36 -6.88
CA GLY A 224 4.50 -1.12 -6.20
C GLY A 224 4.26 -2.63 -6.23
N CYS A 225 3.03 -3.07 -5.92
CA CYS A 225 2.64 -4.48 -6.00
C CYS A 225 2.77 -5.02 -7.43
N LEU A 226 2.32 -4.28 -8.44
CA LEU A 226 2.51 -4.69 -9.85
C LEU A 226 3.99 -4.78 -10.24
N GLY A 227 4.85 -3.91 -9.69
CA GLY A 227 6.29 -4.02 -9.83
C GLY A 227 6.87 -5.33 -9.29
N MET A 228 6.31 -5.86 -8.20
CA MET A 228 6.70 -7.18 -7.67
C MET A 228 6.29 -8.32 -8.61
N ALA A 229 5.11 -8.20 -9.23
CA ALA A 229 4.67 -9.15 -10.26
C ALA A 229 5.56 -9.10 -11.50
N ASP A 230 5.97 -7.92 -11.94
CA ASP A 230 6.89 -7.75 -13.07
C ASP A 230 8.29 -8.32 -12.77
N GLN A 231 8.83 -8.06 -11.58
CA GLN A 231 10.09 -8.66 -11.14
C GLN A 231 10.03 -10.19 -11.04
N TYR A 232 8.88 -10.77 -10.64
CA TYR A 232 8.70 -12.22 -10.68
C TYR A 232 8.70 -12.79 -12.12
N ARG A 233 8.18 -12.03 -13.09
CA ARG A 233 8.11 -12.44 -14.50
C ARG A 233 9.46 -12.31 -15.21
N SER A 234 10.13 -11.18 -15.00
CA SER A 234 11.23 -10.70 -15.84
C SER A 234 12.54 -10.48 -15.07
N GLY A 235 12.47 -10.40 -13.73
CA GLY A 235 13.60 -10.13 -12.87
C GLY A 235 14.37 -11.39 -12.42
N PRO A 236 15.50 -11.18 -11.71
CA PRO A 236 16.38 -12.27 -11.29
C PRO A 236 15.83 -13.11 -10.12
N ASP A 237 14.88 -12.56 -9.35
CA ASP A 237 14.27 -13.22 -8.19
C ASP A 237 12.82 -13.60 -8.47
N ARG A 238 12.57 -14.89 -8.70
CA ARG A 238 11.26 -15.46 -9.03
C ARG A 238 10.64 -16.18 -7.83
N SER A 239 10.59 -15.52 -6.69
CA SER A 239 10.07 -16.09 -5.45
C SER A 239 8.54 -16.14 -5.39
N VAL A 240 8.00 -17.10 -4.64
CA VAL A 240 6.55 -17.23 -4.37
C VAL A 240 5.97 -15.98 -3.70
N GLU A 241 6.79 -15.30 -2.89
CA GLU A 241 6.42 -14.07 -2.20
C GLU A 241 6.16 -12.92 -3.17
N ARG A 242 7.03 -12.70 -4.17
CA ARG A 242 6.82 -11.65 -5.17
C ARG A 242 5.54 -11.85 -5.97
N ALA A 243 5.25 -13.09 -6.38
CA ALA A 243 4.01 -13.42 -7.06
C ALA A 243 2.78 -13.14 -6.18
N ALA A 244 2.84 -13.51 -4.89
CA ALA A 244 1.77 -13.26 -3.93
C ALA A 244 1.57 -11.75 -3.66
N ILE A 245 2.65 -10.98 -3.46
CA ILE A 245 2.59 -9.52 -3.30
C ILE A 245 2.00 -8.86 -4.56
N GLY A 246 2.30 -9.38 -5.75
CA GLY A 246 1.69 -8.94 -7.00
C GLY A 246 0.17 -8.90 -6.97
N ARG A 247 -0.47 -9.90 -6.34
CA ARG A 247 -1.93 -9.96 -6.20
C ARG A 247 -2.50 -8.91 -5.22
N ARG A 248 -1.67 -8.36 -4.32
CA ARG A 248 -2.09 -7.29 -3.39
C ARG A 248 -2.37 -5.95 -4.08
N SER A 249 -2.08 -5.82 -5.38
CA SER A 249 -2.54 -4.65 -6.14
C SER A 249 -4.07 -4.49 -6.07
N SER A 250 -4.85 -5.58 -6.02
CA SER A 250 -6.32 -5.47 -5.88
C SER A 250 -6.77 -4.95 -4.52
N GLU A 251 -6.04 -5.25 -3.43
CA GLU A 251 -6.24 -4.64 -2.10
C GLU A 251 -6.12 -3.12 -2.20
N CYS A 252 -5.04 -2.65 -2.83
CA CYS A 252 -4.75 -1.23 -2.98
C CYS A 252 -5.77 -0.53 -3.91
N GLN A 253 -6.17 -1.19 -4.99
CA GLN A 253 -7.18 -0.65 -5.90
C GLN A 253 -8.55 -0.54 -5.22
N VAL A 254 -8.95 -1.50 -4.37
CA VAL A 254 -10.23 -1.39 -3.64
C VAL A 254 -10.19 -0.26 -2.61
N ASP A 255 -9.03 0.02 -2.02
CA ASP A 255 -8.87 1.18 -1.16
C ASP A 255 -9.04 2.49 -1.93
N CYS A 256 -8.43 2.62 -3.12
CA CYS A 256 -8.67 3.78 -3.99
C CYS A 256 -10.16 3.91 -4.29
N VAL A 257 -10.82 2.81 -4.70
CA VAL A 257 -12.27 2.77 -4.95
C VAL A 257 -13.06 3.29 -3.76
N ASN A 258 -12.81 2.82 -2.55
CA ASN A 258 -13.53 3.27 -1.35
C ASN A 258 -13.26 4.73 -1.00
N LEU A 259 -12.08 5.25 -1.32
CA LEU A 259 -11.71 6.63 -1.03
C LEU A 259 -12.28 7.64 -2.05
N VAL A 260 -12.38 7.28 -3.33
CA VAL A 260 -12.69 8.24 -4.41
C VAL A 260 -13.99 7.97 -5.17
N ILE A 261 -14.54 6.75 -5.06
CA ILE A 261 -15.82 6.38 -5.65
C ILE A 261 -16.79 6.07 -4.51
N PRO A 262 -17.98 6.66 -4.39
CA PRO A 262 -18.96 6.23 -3.39
C PRO A 262 -19.77 5.00 -3.85
N GLY A 263 -20.47 4.35 -2.91
CA GLY A 263 -21.52 3.35 -3.19
C GLY A 263 -21.12 1.88 -2.95
N PRO A 264 -22.10 0.98 -2.77
CA PRO A 264 -21.85 -0.44 -2.57
C PRO A 264 -21.53 -1.16 -3.90
N ALA A 265 -20.89 -2.31 -3.81
CA ALA A 265 -20.72 -3.27 -4.91
C ALA A 265 -21.36 -4.61 -4.55
N ALA A 266 -21.80 -5.37 -5.55
CA ALA A 266 -22.29 -6.72 -5.34
C ALA A 266 -21.14 -7.73 -5.50
N GLY A 267 -20.96 -8.66 -4.57
CA GLY A 267 -19.99 -9.74 -4.76
C GLY A 267 -20.38 -10.67 -5.92
N VAL A 268 -19.40 -11.13 -6.69
CA VAL A 268 -19.64 -12.19 -7.68
C VAL A 268 -20.07 -13.49 -6.98
N VAL A 269 -21.21 -14.05 -7.42
CA VAL A 269 -21.72 -15.33 -6.92
C VAL A 269 -21.24 -16.45 -7.82
N ARG A 270 -20.92 -17.61 -7.23
CA ARG A 270 -20.54 -18.83 -7.95
C ARG A 270 -21.60 -19.18 -9.01
N ALA A 271 -21.16 -19.42 -10.25
CA ALA A 271 -21.98 -20.15 -11.21
C ALA A 271 -22.02 -21.62 -10.75
N GLY A 272 -23.23 -22.17 -10.54
CA GLY A 272 -23.41 -23.54 -10.02
C GLY A 272 -22.49 -24.57 -10.69
N GLY A 273 -21.94 -25.49 -9.90
CA GLY A 273 -21.04 -26.54 -10.37
C GLY A 273 -21.73 -27.90 -10.45
N ASP A 274 -21.17 -28.79 -11.26
CA ASP A 274 -21.56 -30.19 -11.33
C ASP A 274 -20.80 -30.98 -10.23
N ASP A 275 -21.53 -31.44 -9.22
CA ASP A 275 -21.01 -32.26 -8.11
C ASP A 275 -21.05 -33.77 -8.45
N GLY A 276 -20.84 -34.09 -9.73
CA GLY A 276 -20.85 -35.45 -10.24
C GLY A 276 -19.76 -36.35 -9.61
N PRO A 277 -19.96 -37.68 -9.60
CA PRO A 277 -19.08 -38.65 -8.92
C PRO A 277 -17.79 -38.98 -9.70
N ASP A 278 -17.27 -38.04 -10.47
CA ASP A 278 -16.10 -38.24 -11.35
C ASP A 278 -14.77 -38.28 -10.56
N LEU A 279 -13.67 -38.49 -11.28
CA LEU A 279 -12.31 -38.40 -10.72
C LEU A 279 -12.08 -37.04 -10.02
N PRO A 280 -11.13 -36.95 -9.05
CA PRO A 280 -10.85 -35.71 -8.35
C PRO A 280 -10.61 -34.56 -9.32
N ARG A 281 -11.43 -33.52 -9.18
CA ARG A 281 -11.37 -32.31 -10.00
C ARG A 281 -10.12 -31.50 -9.67
N VAL A 282 -9.76 -30.59 -10.57
CA VAL A 282 -8.59 -29.72 -10.39
C VAL A 282 -8.73 -28.88 -9.11
N ASP A 283 -9.93 -28.42 -8.74
CA ASP A 283 -10.20 -27.65 -7.53
C ASP A 283 -9.98 -28.50 -6.26
N GLU A 284 -10.35 -29.78 -6.31
CA GLU A 284 -10.14 -30.73 -5.21
C GLU A 284 -8.65 -31.06 -5.04
N LEU A 285 -7.91 -31.20 -6.13
CA LEU A 285 -6.45 -31.38 -6.08
C LEU A 285 -5.76 -30.16 -5.46
N VAL A 286 -6.10 -28.94 -5.90
CA VAL A 286 -5.59 -27.70 -5.29
C VAL A 286 -5.97 -27.61 -3.82
N GLY A 287 -7.23 -27.92 -3.49
CA GLY A 287 -7.76 -27.92 -2.13
C GLY A 287 -7.01 -28.86 -1.19
N SER A 288 -6.70 -30.08 -1.65
CA SER A 288 -5.97 -31.07 -0.85
C SER A 288 -4.53 -30.64 -0.53
N VAL A 289 -3.81 -30.08 -1.51
CA VAL A 289 -2.45 -29.55 -1.29
C VAL A 289 -2.48 -28.37 -0.32
N ARG A 290 -3.46 -27.48 -0.47
CA ARG A 290 -3.66 -26.35 0.45
C ARG A 290 -3.92 -26.84 1.87
N GLU A 291 -4.80 -27.82 2.05
CA GLU A 291 -5.14 -28.36 3.36
C GLU A 291 -3.90 -28.96 4.03
N PHE A 292 -3.15 -29.82 3.32
CA PHE A 292 -1.89 -30.37 3.81
C PHE A 292 -0.90 -29.28 4.24
N LEU A 293 -0.74 -28.22 3.43
CA LEU A 293 0.14 -27.10 3.81
C LEU A 293 -0.31 -26.44 5.11
N ARG A 294 -1.62 -26.22 5.31
CA ARG A 294 -2.15 -25.52 6.49
C ARG A 294 -2.18 -26.38 7.74
N SER A 295 -2.55 -27.65 7.63
CA SER A 295 -2.78 -28.55 8.76
C SER A 295 -1.51 -29.24 9.25
N GLU A 296 -0.57 -29.54 8.34
CA GLU A 296 0.63 -30.32 8.66
C GLU A 296 1.91 -29.52 8.51
N VAL A 297 2.12 -28.87 7.35
CA VAL A 297 3.42 -28.25 7.03
C VAL A 297 3.66 -26.96 7.81
N VAL A 298 2.72 -26.01 7.77
CA VAL A 298 2.86 -24.72 8.44
C VAL A 298 3.06 -24.86 9.96
N PRO A 299 2.30 -25.70 10.69
CA PRO A 299 2.50 -25.91 12.12
C PRO A 299 3.83 -26.60 12.47
N ALA A 300 4.41 -27.36 11.54
CA ALA A 300 5.65 -28.11 11.76
C ALA A 300 6.93 -27.33 11.37
N MET A 301 6.81 -26.10 10.88
CA MET A 301 7.94 -25.33 10.34
C MET A 301 8.05 -23.93 10.95
N ASP A 302 9.29 -23.58 11.32
CA ASP A 302 9.64 -22.26 11.84
C ASP A 302 10.40 -21.40 10.81
N GLY A 303 10.58 -20.12 11.17
CA GLY A 303 11.40 -19.17 10.43
C GLY A 303 10.95 -18.96 8.98
N ARG A 304 11.94 -18.79 8.09
CA ARG A 304 11.69 -18.48 6.66
C ARG A 304 10.90 -19.57 5.96
N ALA A 305 11.18 -20.84 6.24
CA ALA A 305 10.53 -21.93 5.54
C ALA A 305 9.04 -22.04 5.90
N GLY A 306 8.70 -21.90 7.20
CA GLY A 306 7.30 -21.81 7.64
C GLY A 306 6.57 -20.59 7.09
N PHE A 307 7.25 -19.45 6.96
CA PHE A 307 6.70 -18.26 6.29
C PHE A 307 6.36 -18.53 4.83
N LEU A 308 7.30 -19.09 4.05
CA LEU A 308 7.07 -19.39 2.64
C LEU A 308 5.97 -20.45 2.45
N ALA A 309 5.83 -21.41 3.36
CA ALA A 309 4.72 -22.38 3.35
C ALA A 309 3.36 -21.68 3.54
N ARG A 310 3.25 -20.69 4.43
CA ARG A 310 2.04 -19.87 4.59
C ARG A 310 1.73 -19.06 3.34
N VAL A 311 2.75 -18.46 2.72
CA VAL A 311 2.59 -17.72 1.45
C VAL A 311 2.07 -18.64 0.35
N ALA A 312 2.64 -19.85 0.22
CA ALA A 312 2.20 -20.83 -0.77
C ALA A 312 0.74 -21.27 -0.53
N ALA A 313 0.35 -21.54 0.73
CA ALA A 313 -1.03 -21.88 1.06
C ALA A 313 -2.00 -20.75 0.69
N ASN A 314 -1.64 -19.49 0.98
CA ASN A 314 -2.43 -18.32 0.58
C ASN A 314 -2.54 -18.19 -0.96
N SER A 315 -1.47 -18.49 -1.71
CA SER A 315 -1.54 -18.49 -3.18
C SER A 315 -2.50 -19.57 -3.71
N LEU A 316 -2.54 -20.76 -3.10
CA LEU A 316 -3.51 -21.79 -3.48
C LEU A 316 -4.95 -21.42 -3.13
N ASP A 317 -5.17 -20.66 -2.05
CA ASP A 317 -6.48 -20.09 -1.74
C ASP A 317 -6.97 -19.13 -2.83
N ILE A 318 -6.09 -18.28 -3.35
CA ILE A 318 -6.39 -17.40 -4.49
C ILE A 318 -6.74 -18.25 -5.72
N VAL A 319 -5.96 -19.30 -6.02
CA VAL A 319 -6.22 -20.19 -7.15
C VAL A 319 -7.59 -20.87 -7.01
N GLY A 320 -7.93 -21.38 -5.83
CA GLY A 320 -9.23 -22.00 -5.59
C GLY A 320 -10.39 -21.04 -5.87
N ARG A 321 -10.31 -19.80 -5.37
CA ARG A 321 -11.32 -18.76 -5.64
C ARG A 321 -11.36 -18.32 -7.10
N GLU A 322 -10.22 -18.26 -7.77
CA GLU A 322 -10.12 -17.95 -9.20
C GLU A 322 -10.83 -19.01 -10.05
N MET A 323 -10.70 -20.29 -9.67
CA MET A 323 -11.42 -21.40 -10.31
C MET A 323 -12.92 -21.32 -10.07
N GLU A 324 -13.34 -20.93 -8.87
CA GLU A 324 -14.76 -20.86 -8.48
C GLU A 324 -15.49 -19.63 -9.05
N HIS A 325 -14.85 -18.46 -9.05
CA HIS A 325 -15.51 -17.18 -9.37
C HIS A 325 -14.97 -16.49 -10.62
N GLY A 326 -13.75 -16.83 -11.07
CA GLY A 326 -13.04 -16.04 -12.07
C GLY A 326 -13.72 -16.01 -13.44
N ALA A 327 -14.33 -17.11 -13.87
CA ALA A 327 -15.03 -17.17 -15.15
C ALA A 327 -16.26 -16.25 -15.18
N GLU A 328 -17.06 -16.27 -14.12
CA GLU A 328 -18.24 -15.42 -14.00
C GLU A 328 -17.86 -13.94 -13.83
N ALA A 329 -16.84 -13.64 -13.02
CA ALA A 329 -16.32 -12.29 -12.85
C ALA A 329 -15.88 -11.68 -14.19
N ARG A 330 -15.10 -12.43 -15.00
CA ARG A 330 -14.68 -12.01 -16.35
C ARG A 330 -15.85 -11.83 -17.32
N ARG A 331 -16.87 -12.70 -17.24
CA ARG A 331 -18.07 -12.60 -18.09
C ARG A 331 -18.85 -11.32 -17.77
N LEU A 332 -19.10 -11.04 -16.49
CA LEU A 332 -19.80 -9.84 -16.03
C LEU A 332 -19.02 -8.57 -16.38
N GLU A 333 -17.70 -8.59 -16.20
CA GLU A 333 -16.82 -7.49 -16.60
C GLU A 333 -16.89 -7.20 -18.10
N ALA A 334 -16.75 -8.24 -18.94
CA ALA A 334 -16.84 -8.10 -20.39
C ALA A 334 -18.18 -7.49 -20.81
N ASN A 335 -19.29 -7.92 -20.21
CA ASN A 335 -20.61 -7.35 -20.50
C ASN A 335 -20.68 -5.86 -20.14
N ARG A 336 -20.17 -5.45 -18.97
CA ARG A 336 -20.13 -4.03 -18.58
C ARG A 336 -19.27 -3.22 -19.55
N LEU A 337 -18.10 -3.73 -19.94
CA LEU A 337 -17.20 -3.03 -20.87
C LEU A 337 -17.79 -2.89 -22.27
N ARG A 338 -18.45 -3.92 -22.81
CA ARG A 338 -19.12 -3.83 -24.11
C ARG A 338 -20.22 -2.77 -24.09
N ASN A 339 -20.99 -2.69 -23.01
CA ASN A 339 -22.02 -1.67 -22.84
C ASN A 339 -21.42 -0.26 -22.72
N LEU A 340 -20.34 -0.10 -21.94
CA LEU A 340 -19.66 1.17 -21.71
C LEU A 340 -18.98 1.69 -23.00
N LEU A 341 -18.29 0.82 -23.72
CA LEU A 341 -17.46 1.19 -24.87
C LEU A 341 -18.20 1.09 -26.21
N GLY A 342 -19.37 0.45 -26.25
CA GLY A 342 -20.15 0.27 -27.47
C GLY A 342 -19.51 -0.63 -28.52
N VAL A 343 -18.54 -1.47 -28.13
CA VAL A 343 -17.80 -2.38 -29.02
C VAL A 343 -17.80 -3.81 -28.49
N ASP A 344 -17.81 -4.79 -29.38
CA ASP A 344 -17.72 -6.22 -29.04
C ASP A 344 -16.34 -6.77 -29.38
N LEU A 345 -15.45 -6.79 -28.38
CA LEU A 345 -14.07 -7.25 -28.49
C LEU A 345 -13.74 -8.25 -27.37
N PRO A 346 -12.63 -9.00 -27.48
CA PRO A 346 -12.11 -9.80 -26.37
C PRO A 346 -11.83 -8.94 -25.12
N LEU A 347 -12.03 -9.52 -23.93
CA LEU A 347 -11.90 -8.80 -22.65
C LEU A 347 -10.56 -8.06 -22.49
N GLY A 348 -9.46 -8.66 -22.93
CA GLY A 348 -8.14 -8.03 -22.87
C GLY A 348 -8.06 -6.73 -23.69
N GLU A 349 -8.66 -6.72 -24.88
CA GLU A 349 -8.72 -5.54 -25.74
C GLU A 349 -9.67 -4.48 -25.18
N LEU A 350 -10.82 -4.89 -24.61
CA LEU A 350 -11.74 -3.98 -23.93
C LEU A 350 -11.07 -3.27 -22.73
N ARG A 351 -10.30 -4.00 -21.92
CA ARG A 351 -9.52 -3.41 -20.81
C ARG A 351 -8.48 -2.43 -21.30
N LEU A 352 -7.78 -2.76 -22.39
CA LEU A 352 -6.78 -1.89 -22.99
C LEU A 352 -7.43 -0.61 -23.53
N LEU A 353 -8.54 -0.71 -24.27
CA LEU A 353 -9.28 0.44 -24.77
C LEU A 353 -9.75 1.37 -23.65
N LEU A 354 -10.29 0.80 -22.56
CA LEU A 354 -10.68 1.62 -21.41
C LEU A 354 -9.46 2.31 -20.77
N ALA A 355 -8.37 1.58 -20.56
CA ALA A 355 -7.15 2.14 -19.99
C ALA A 355 -6.55 3.25 -20.87
N GLU A 356 -6.46 3.04 -22.18
CA GLU A 356 -5.99 4.04 -23.15
C GLU A 356 -6.90 5.26 -23.20
N GLY A 357 -8.23 5.04 -23.21
CA GLY A 357 -9.19 6.14 -23.23
C GLY A 357 -9.17 7.00 -21.97
N LEU A 358 -8.87 6.42 -20.80
CA LEU A 358 -8.65 7.17 -19.56
C LEU A 358 -7.34 7.96 -19.59
N ARG A 359 -6.28 7.41 -20.22
CA ARG A 359 -4.97 8.05 -20.33
C ARG A 359 -4.99 9.27 -21.25
N ASP A 360 -5.60 9.14 -22.42
CA ASP A 360 -5.65 10.21 -23.42
C ASP A 360 -6.84 11.16 -23.25
N GLY A 361 -7.77 10.82 -22.36
CA GLY A 361 -8.95 11.63 -22.03
C GLY A 361 -10.11 11.47 -23.03
N THR A 362 -10.03 10.53 -23.97
CA THR A 362 -11.17 10.19 -24.85
C THR A 362 -12.33 9.54 -24.09
N ILE A 363 -12.05 8.92 -22.94
CA ILE A 363 -13.05 8.50 -21.95
C ILE A 363 -12.92 9.42 -20.73
N ALA A 364 -13.95 10.23 -20.49
CA ALA A 364 -14.00 11.12 -19.34
C ALA A 364 -14.16 10.34 -18.03
N VAL A 365 -13.60 10.86 -16.93
CA VAL A 365 -13.70 10.24 -15.59
C VAL A 365 -15.14 10.21 -15.06
N ASP A 366 -16.04 11.02 -15.60
CA ASP A 366 -17.46 11.08 -15.28
C ASP A 366 -18.34 10.37 -16.32
N ALA A 367 -17.76 9.58 -17.24
CA ALA A 367 -18.51 8.83 -18.24
C ALA A 367 -19.57 7.90 -17.60
N ASP A 368 -20.77 7.90 -18.17
CA ASP A 368 -21.90 7.11 -17.70
C ASP A 368 -21.53 5.63 -17.58
N GLY A 369 -21.71 5.06 -16.38
CA GLY A 369 -21.43 3.65 -16.09
C GLY A 369 -19.95 3.30 -15.83
N LEU A 370 -19.01 4.23 -16.01
CA LEU A 370 -17.58 4.01 -15.74
C LEU A 370 -17.34 3.69 -14.25
N VAL A 371 -17.89 4.52 -13.37
CA VAL A 371 -17.69 4.41 -11.92
C VAL A 371 -18.24 3.08 -11.38
N GLU A 372 -19.45 2.70 -11.83
CA GLU A 372 -20.05 1.40 -11.52
C GLU A 372 -19.17 0.25 -12.03
N HIS A 373 -18.70 0.34 -13.28
CA HIS A 373 -17.82 -0.67 -13.87
C HIS A 373 -16.55 -0.87 -13.04
N LEU A 374 -15.82 0.22 -12.73
CA LEU A 374 -14.56 0.18 -11.99
C LEU A 374 -14.76 -0.42 -10.60
N ARG A 375 -15.73 0.09 -9.84
CA ARG A 375 -16.07 -0.42 -8.51
C ARG A 375 -16.38 -1.90 -8.56
N GLN A 376 -17.25 -2.33 -9.46
CA GLN A 376 -17.68 -3.73 -9.55
C GLN A 376 -16.56 -4.68 -9.97
N THR A 377 -15.67 -4.24 -10.87
CA THR A 377 -14.54 -5.04 -11.34
C THR A 377 -13.47 -5.20 -10.25
N VAL A 378 -13.11 -4.11 -9.58
CA VAL A 378 -12.11 -4.14 -8.51
C VAL A 378 -12.58 -4.96 -7.31
N VAL A 379 -13.84 -4.78 -6.88
CA VAL A 379 -14.40 -5.53 -5.75
C VAL A 379 -14.43 -7.03 -6.04
N ASN A 380 -14.83 -7.44 -7.26
CA ASN A 380 -14.79 -8.85 -7.64
C ASN A 380 -13.37 -9.43 -7.66
N GLN A 381 -12.38 -8.65 -8.08
CA GLN A 381 -10.99 -9.09 -8.12
C GLN A 381 -10.43 -9.27 -6.69
N VAL A 382 -10.66 -8.30 -5.79
CA VAL A 382 -10.21 -8.44 -4.40
C VAL A 382 -10.99 -9.52 -3.64
N LEU A 383 -12.24 -9.82 -3.99
CA LEU A 383 -12.96 -10.99 -3.47
C LEU A 383 -12.22 -12.31 -3.76
N ILE A 384 -11.64 -12.41 -4.95
CA ILE A 384 -10.86 -13.59 -5.38
C ILE A 384 -9.49 -13.58 -4.68
N ASP A 385 -8.86 -12.41 -4.56
CA ASP A 385 -7.51 -12.31 -4.02
C ASP A 385 -7.49 -12.42 -2.49
N GLN A 386 -8.29 -11.61 -1.82
CA GLN A 386 -8.33 -11.48 -0.37
C GLN A 386 -9.73 -11.06 0.13
N PRO A 387 -10.68 -12.00 0.25
CA PRO A 387 -12.06 -11.67 0.62
C PRO A 387 -12.21 -11.10 2.04
N THR A 388 -11.25 -11.37 2.93
CA THR A 388 -11.22 -10.86 4.30
C THR A 388 -10.48 -9.53 4.43
N TYR A 389 -10.03 -8.93 3.32
CA TYR A 389 -9.40 -7.62 3.35
C TYR A 389 -10.42 -6.57 3.79
N PRO A 390 -10.10 -5.69 4.76
CA PRO A 390 -11.07 -4.71 5.26
C PRO A 390 -11.66 -3.81 4.16
N GLY A 391 -10.86 -3.40 3.16
CA GLY A 391 -11.36 -2.63 2.02
C GLY A 391 -12.37 -3.41 1.17
N CYS A 392 -12.23 -4.74 1.06
CA CYS A 392 -13.20 -5.60 0.38
C CYS A 392 -14.52 -5.68 1.15
N ILE A 393 -14.44 -5.94 2.45
CA ILE A 393 -15.60 -6.01 3.36
C ILE A 393 -16.39 -4.69 3.32
N ALA A 394 -15.70 -3.56 3.45
CA ALA A 394 -16.30 -2.24 3.39
C ALA A 394 -17.00 -1.96 2.05
N ALA A 395 -16.39 -2.37 0.93
CA ALA A 395 -16.95 -2.14 -0.40
C ALA A 395 -18.24 -2.96 -0.68
N LEU A 396 -18.40 -4.10 -0.01
CA LEU A 396 -19.60 -4.95 -0.08
C LEU A 396 -20.73 -4.46 0.83
N GLY A 397 -20.47 -3.47 1.70
CA GLY A 397 -21.44 -3.00 2.68
C GLY A 397 -21.72 -4.01 3.80
N PHE A 398 -20.80 -4.96 4.04
CA PHE A 398 -20.83 -5.78 5.24
C PHE A 398 -20.20 -4.97 6.38
N ASP A 399 -20.91 -4.84 7.50
CA ASP A 399 -20.29 -4.36 8.72
C ASP A 399 -19.21 -5.38 9.13
N ALA A 400 -18.02 -4.91 9.50
CA ALA A 400 -16.89 -5.77 9.87
C ALA A 400 -17.14 -6.68 11.09
N ASP A 401 -18.32 -6.58 11.71
CA ASP A 401 -18.78 -7.33 12.87
C ASP A 401 -19.88 -8.38 12.56
N SER A 402 -20.20 -8.64 11.28
CA SER A 402 -21.21 -9.65 10.87
C SER A 402 -20.68 -11.07 10.72
#